data_AF-A0A1S8T878-F1
#
_entry.id   AF-A0A1S8T878-F1
#
_cell.length_a   1.000
_cell.length_b   1.000
_cell.length_c   1.000
_cell.angle_alpha   90.00
_cell.angle_beta   90.00
_cell.angle_gamma   90.00
#
_symmetry.space_group_name_H-M   'P 1'
#
loop_
_entity.id
_entity.type
_entity.pdbx_description
1 polymer ?
#
loop_
_entity_poly.entity_id
_entity_poly.type
_entity_poly.pdbx_seq_one_letter_code
_entity_poly.pdbx_strand_id
1 'polypeptide(L)'
;MRNKIIAAVLGISILMTCSPAFAKDISTIKHINNINYEDKSSEASFDNFNADVLKGYSKLRNPKVKLNEDSLKNKKERVTSESNFLLADTQTTGPAVTLNDSPGNAYVIGLDSVYGDTITSEGAERWYAFQNSFIQKLTVIMQAPNSSNIDYNLSLYKYNGETQNLDLVTDSIYYGTAYENLSAIGEKGIYFIRVNSAQGFDDQNQYIFEVISSSQYGKNEPDDNIYQAKPYISSLSIVDTIDNDFDEDWSSLQLNSDTNGVLSFQNSSTKGTYEVRVYDDSLSLIATLKNTNSLTKKFPKGTYYIRVISLAGSDSTATYNLNFVNKDSVITKATITNISSDADGGYMDYGYGEMWRVHYDMTIQGTAYNQYGNPVANQPITAGAQVVINNKLCTGTGTTDANGNFSINIHLGPASGNYSYYASRSTHYYDIIPFAMATSNGNISTNVSSLYHFAYSIYHG
;
A
#
# COMPACT_ATOMS: atom_id res chain seq x y z
N MET A 1 60.17 -9.33 -16.50
CA MET A 1 59.67 -8.76 -17.78
C MET A 1 58.37 -8.01 -17.41
N ARG A 2 58.18 -6.70 -17.65
CA ARG A 2 57.95 -6.01 -18.95
C ARG A 2 56.75 -6.65 -19.68
N ASN A 3 55.62 -5.99 -20.01
CA ASN A 3 55.24 -4.55 -20.11
C ASN A 3 53.83 -4.33 -19.46
N LYS A 4 53.27 -3.17 -19.09
CA LYS A 4 53.35 -1.73 -19.48
C LYS A 4 52.71 -1.31 -20.83
N ILE A 5 51.41 -1.01 -20.79
CA ILE A 5 50.63 0.02 -21.54
C ILE A 5 49.51 0.44 -20.56
N ILE A 6 49.15 1.68 -20.20
CA ILE A 6 49.47 3.07 -20.62
C ILE A 6 48.69 3.61 -21.83
N ALA A 7 47.51 4.18 -21.56
CA ALA A 7 46.93 5.30 -22.33
C ALA A 7 46.14 6.22 -21.37
N ALA A 8 46.42 7.52 -21.39
CA ALA A 8 45.76 8.54 -20.58
C ALA A 8 45.62 9.85 -21.37
N VAL A 9 44.45 10.48 -21.29
CA VAL A 9 44.11 11.85 -21.73
C VAL A 9 42.97 12.27 -20.80
N LEU A 10 43.02 13.27 -19.90
CA LEU A 10 43.85 14.46 -19.66
C LEU A 10 43.40 15.73 -20.41
N GLY A 11 42.66 16.57 -19.67
CA GLY A 11 42.25 17.96 -19.95
C GLY A 11 41.31 18.40 -18.81
N ILE A 12 41.76 19.04 -17.73
CA ILE A 12 42.20 20.45 -17.61
C ILE A 12 41.07 21.39 -18.05
N SER A 13 40.12 21.72 -17.16
CA SER A 13 40.17 22.77 -16.11
C SER A 13 39.76 24.16 -16.61
N ILE A 14 38.74 24.74 -15.97
CA ILE A 14 38.60 26.18 -15.69
C ILE A 14 37.91 26.30 -14.32
N LEU A 15 38.50 27.08 -13.40
CA LEU A 15 37.80 27.58 -12.22
C LEU A 15 36.96 28.80 -12.62
N MET A 16 35.71 28.86 -12.16
CA MET A 16 35.06 30.14 -11.88
C MET A 16 34.29 30.07 -10.55
N THR A 17 34.87 30.71 -9.55
CA THR A 17 34.20 31.09 -8.31
C THR A 17 33.32 32.31 -8.57
N CYS A 18 32.01 32.17 -8.42
CA CYS A 18 31.09 33.31 -8.32
C CYS A 18 30.14 33.11 -7.14
N SER A 19 30.41 33.80 -6.03
CA SER A 19 29.42 34.03 -4.98
C SER A 19 28.49 35.17 -5.40
N PRO A 20 27.16 35.03 -5.28
CA PRO A 20 26.28 36.16 -5.13
C PRO A 20 26.11 36.46 -3.63
N ALA A 21 26.57 37.63 -3.20
CA ALA A 21 26.16 38.24 -1.95
C ALA A 21 25.16 39.36 -2.25
N PHE A 22 24.23 39.60 -1.31
CA PHE A 22 23.15 40.60 -1.37
C PHE A 22 22.02 40.26 -2.38
N ALA A 23 20.76 40.63 -2.14
CA ALA A 23 20.27 41.63 -1.18
C ALA A 23 19.19 41.12 -0.20
N LYS A 24 19.15 41.76 0.96
CA LYS A 24 18.05 41.69 1.94
C LYS A 24 16.96 42.64 1.46
N ASP A 25 15.91 42.11 0.82
CA ASP A 25 14.77 42.94 0.44
C ASP A 25 13.86 43.15 1.66
N ILE A 26 13.75 44.40 2.12
CA ILE A 26 12.84 44.79 3.20
C ILE A 26 11.66 45.46 2.50
N SER A 27 10.70 44.65 2.06
CA SER A 27 9.43 45.14 1.54
C SER A 27 8.62 45.76 2.68
N THR A 28 8.72 47.08 2.82
CA THR A 28 7.95 47.86 3.79
C THR A 28 6.45 47.71 3.50
N ILE A 29 5.73 47.00 4.37
CA ILE A 29 4.27 46.89 4.28
C ILE A 29 3.66 48.28 4.45
N LYS A 30 3.13 48.84 3.35
CA LYS A 30 2.24 49.99 3.43
C LYS A 30 0.84 49.50 3.76
N HIS A 31 0.34 49.84 4.95
CA HIS A 31 -1.10 49.81 5.20
C HIS A 31 -1.80 50.74 4.19
N ILE A 32 -2.62 50.15 3.32
CA ILE A 32 -3.61 50.89 2.55
C ILE A 32 -4.94 50.75 3.30
N ASN A 33 -5.27 51.77 4.09
CA ASN A 33 -6.60 51.88 4.68
C ASN A 33 -7.58 52.38 3.62
N ASN A 34 -8.82 51.89 3.70
CA ASN A 34 -10.01 52.30 2.95
C ASN A 34 -9.99 52.02 1.44
N ILE A 35 -10.70 50.96 1.04
CA ILE A 35 -11.43 50.91 -0.22
C ILE A 35 -12.92 50.93 0.11
N ASN A 36 -13.60 52.03 -0.25
CA ASN A 36 -15.06 52.08 -0.21
C ASN A 36 -15.60 51.18 -1.32
N TYR A 37 -16.51 50.27 -0.98
CA TYR A 37 -17.39 49.65 -1.97
C TYR A 37 -18.59 50.57 -2.19
N GLU A 38 -18.76 51.08 -3.41
CA GLU A 38 -20.02 51.70 -3.82
C GLU A 38 -21.08 50.61 -3.98
N ASP A 39 -22.17 50.76 -3.24
CA ASP A 39 -23.34 49.90 -3.32
C ASP A 39 -24.07 50.11 -4.66
N LYS A 40 -24.15 49.05 -5.47
CA LYS A 40 -24.98 48.98 -6.67
C LYS A 40 -25.69 47.64 -6.74
N SER A 41 -26.80 47.59 -6.02
CA SER A 41 -27.88 46.64 -6.30
C SER A 41 -28.38 46.77 -7.74
N SER A 42 -28.47 45.62 -8.42
CA SER A 42 -29.35 45.44 -9.58
C SER A 42 -29.88 44.02 -9.54
N GLU A 43 -31.17 43.89 -9.24
CA GLU A 43 -31.86 42.60 -9.19
C GLU A 43 -31.83 41.91 -10.56
N ALA A 44 -31.51 40.62 -10.57
CA ALA A 44 -31.74 39.73 -11.71
C ALA A 44 -32.29 38.42 -11.16
N SER A 45 -33.62 38.26 -11.19
CA SER A 45 -34.28 37.03 -10.79
C SER A 45 -33.97 35.90 -11.77
N PHE A 46 -33.44 34.80 -11.25
CA PHE A 46 -33.43 33.51 -11.94
C PHE A 46 -34.10 32.46 -11.05
N ASP A 47 -35.44 32.44 -11.13
CA ASP A 47 -36.22 31.35 -10.58
C ASP A 47 -35.93 30.03 -11.30
N ASN A 48 -35.93 28.94 -10.53
CA ASN A 48 -35.92 27.55 -10.98
C ASN A 48 -34.64 27.05 -11.70
N PHE A 49 -33.65 26.65 -10.90
CA PHE A 49 -32.81 25.49 -11.26
C PHE A 49 -32.94 24.38 -10.20
N ASN A 50 -33.01 23.13 -10.67
CA ASN A 50 -33.51 21.99 -9.88
C ASN A 50 -32.64 21.62 -8.67
N ALA A 51 -33.26 21.62 -7.48
CA ALA A 51 -32.69 21.09 -6.22
C ALA A 51 -32.60 19.54 -6.16
N ASP A 52 -32.61 18.85 -7.30
CA ASP A 52 -32.58 17.39 -7.42
C ASP A 52 -31.26 16.83 -7.96
N VAL A 53 -30.30 17.69 -8.33
CA VAL A 53 -28.96 17.24 -8.77
C VAL A 53 -28.07 16.81 -7.60
N LEU A 54 -28.30 17.31 -6.36
CA LEU A 54 -27.54 16.90 -5.17
C LEU A 54 -27.99 15.57 -4.52
N LYS A 55 -29.09 14.95 -4.96
CA LYS A 55 -29.58 13.68 -4.37
C LYS A 55 -28.95 12.41 -4.98
N GLY A 56 -27.95 12.58 -5.85
CA GLY A 56 -27.29 11.47 -6.57
C GLY A 56 -26.40 10.55 -5.72
N TYR A 57 -25.87 11.03 -4.59
CA TYR A 57 -24.91 10.28 -3.77
C TYR A 57 -25.48 9.65 -2.49
N SER A 58 -26.73 9.95 -2.13
CA SER A 58 -27.37 9.43 -0.91
C SER A 58 -27.90 7.99 -1.08
N LYS A 59 -27.03 7.02 -1.39
CA LYS A 59 -27.38 5.58 -1.33
C LYS A 59 -26.21 4.58 -1.24
N LEU A 60 -25.06 4.98 -0.71
CA LEU A 60 -24.20 4.02 -0.01
C LEU A 60 -24.62 3.98 1.46
N ARG A 61 -24.71 2.78 2.04
CA ARG A 61 -24.96 2.61 3.47
C ARG A 61 -23.65 2.95 4.19
N ASN A 62 -23.51 4.16 4.69
CA ASN A 62 -22.38 4.53 5.54
C ASN A 62 -22.35 3.57 6.74
N PRO A 63 -21.32 2.72 6.90
CA PRO A 63 -21.18 1.92 8.11
C PRO A 63 -21.00 2.88 9.29
N LYS A 64 -21.66 2.60 10.42
CA LYS A 64 -21.36 3.32 11.67
C LYS A 64 -19.98 2.89 12.15
N VAL A 65 -18.95 3.61 11.73
CA VAL A 65 -17.55 3.31 12.07
C VAL A 65 -17.33 3.59 13.56
N LYS A 66 -17.43 2.56 14.41
CA LYS A 66 -16.99 2.65 15.80
C LYS A 66 -15.49 2.34 15.87
N LEU A 67 -14.67 3.36 15.69
CA LEU A 67 -13.22 3.28 15.96
C LEU A 67 -12.96 2.93 17.43
N ASN A 68 -11.89 2.19 17.72
CA ASN A 68 -11.52 1.85 19.10
C ASN A 68 -10.96 3.09 19.83
N GLU A 69 -11.58 3.44 20.96
CA GLU A 69 -11.22 4.55 21.85
C GLU A 69 -9.76 4.49 22.34
N ASP A 70 -9.17 3.29 22.48
CA ASP A 70 -7.79 3.14 23.00
C ASP A 70 -6.73 3.84 22.13
N SER A 71 -6.89 3.83 20.80
CA SER A 71 -5.99 4.58 19.89
C SER A 71 -6.18 6.09 20.01
N LEU A 72 -7.42 6.52 20.22
CA LEU A 72 -7.76 7.94 20.33
C LEU A 72 -7.21 8.50 21.65
N LYS A 73 -7.23 7.71 22.73
CA LYS A 73 -6.76 8.12 24.05
C LYS A 73 -5.28 8.52 24.06
N ASN A 74 -4.40 7.71 23.48
CA ASN A 74 -2.96 8.01 23.42
C ASN A 74 -2.65 9.20 22.49
N LYS A 75 -3.34 9.31 21.34
CA LYS A 75 -3.22 10.45 20.44
C LYS A 75 -3.70 11.75 21.11
N LYS A 76 -4.85 11.69 21.82
CA LYS A 76 -5.47 12.80 22.55
C LYS A 76 -4.56 13.40 23.62
N GLU A 77 -3.96 12.58 24.48
CA GLU A 77 -3.07 13.07 25.55
C GLU A 77 -1.91 13.91 25.00
N ARG A 78 -1.40 13.58 23.80
CA ARG A 78 -0.27 14.28 23.19
C ARG A 78 -0.66 15.61 22.53
N VAL A 79 -1.77 15.67 21.78
CA VAL A 79 -2.23 16.94 21.20
C VAL A 79 -2.64 17.92 22.32
N THR A 80 -3.17 17.42 23.45
CA THR A 80 -3.51 18.29 24.60
C THR A 80 -2.32 18.91 25.34
N SER A 81 -1.08 18.42 25.16
CA SER A 81 0.08 18.94 25.90
C SER A 81 0.78 20.13 25.25
N GLU A 82 0.48 20.47 23.99
CA GLU A 82 1.26 21.43 23.18
C GLU A 82 0.41 22.56 22.55
N SER A 83 -0.83 22.76 23.00
CA SER A 83 -1.79 23.70 22.38
C SER A 83 -1.42 25.18 22.54
N ASN A 84 -1.41 25.90 21.41
CA ASN A 84 -1.44 27.36 21.38
C ASN A 84 -2.90 27.85 21.37
N PHE A 85 -3.24 28.71 22.33
CA PHE A 85 -4.60 29.24 22.49
C PHE A 85 -4.92 30.31 21.44
N LEU A 86 -5.94 30.05 20.60
CA LEU A 86 -6.62 31.09 19.83
C LEU A 86 -7.83 31.58 20.65
N LEU A 87 -7.64 32.65 21.41
CA LEU A 87 -8.72 33.24 22.20
C LEU A 87 -9.69 34.01 21.30
N ALA A 88 -10.96 33.57 21.25
CA ALA A 88 -12.08 34.48 21.15
C ALA A 88 -12.22 35.20 22.51
N ASP A 89 -11.43 36.26 22.71
CA ASP A 89 -11.18 36.80 24.06
C ASP A 89 -12.43 37.44 24.70
N THR A 90 -12.87 36.84 25.80
CA THR A 90 -13.89 37.43 26.68
C THR A 90 -13.28 38.58 27.47
N GLN A 91 -13.58 39.80 27.01
CA GLN A 91 -13.28 41.13 27.59
C GLN A 91 -12.00 41.85 27.10
N THR A 92 -12.14 42.62 26.01
CA THR A 92 -11.73 44.04 26.04
C THR A 92 -12.66 44.93 25.21
N THR A 93 -12.82 46.18 25.62
CA THR A 93 -13.61 47.19 24.89
C THR A 93 -12.83 47.72 23.67
N GLY A 94 -12.89 46.97 22.57
CA GLY A 94 -12.38 47.35 21.25
C GLY A 94 -13.45 47.18 20.16
N PRO A 95 -13.15 47.52 18.89
CA PRO A 95 -14.00 47.11 17.77
C PRO A 95 -14.10 45.58 17.75
N ALA A 96 -15.30 45.05 17.43
CA ALA A 96 -15.59 43.63 17.52
C ALA A 96 -14.56 42.79 16.76
N VAL A 97 -13.95 41.82 17.44
CA VAL A 97 -13.07 40.83 16.81
C VAL A 97 -13.91 40.07 15.79
N THR A 98 -13.51 40.10 14.53
CA THR A 98 -14.21 39.41 13.45
C THR A 98 -14.08 37.91 13.66
N LEU A 99 -15.21 37.23 13.85
CA LEU A 99 -15.25 35.77 14.01
C LEU A 99 -14.78 35.09 12.72
N ASN A 100 -14.01 34.02 12.84
CA ASN A 100 -13.57 33.19 11.71
C ASN A 100 -14.68 32.25 11.20
N ASP A 101 -15.90 32.77 11.07
CA ASP A 101 -17.11 32.05 10.64
C ASP A 101 -17.20 31.79 9.14
N SER A 102 -16.26 32.31 8.37
CA SER A 102 -16.25 32.27 6.90
C SER A 102 -14.82 32.31 6.34
N PRO A 103 -14.59 31.83 5.10
CA PRO A 103 -13.27 31.85 4.48
C PRO A 103 -12.60 33.23 4.44
N GLY A 104 -13.39 34.30 4.23
CA GLY A 104 -12.88 35.67 4.18
C GLY A 104 -12.36 36.19 5.53
N ASN A 105 -12.79 35.58 6.64
CA ASN A 105 -12.39 35.92 8.00
C ASN A 105 -11.48 34.86 8.64
N ALA A 106 -10.96 33.90 7.86
CA ALA A 106 -10.20 32.77 8.38
C ALA A 106 -8.96 33.22 9.18
N TYR A 107 -8.75 32.62 10.36
CA TYR A 107 -7.57 32.91 11.17
C TYR A 107 -6.32 32.31 10.53
N VAL A 108 -5.24 33.10 10.44
CA VAL A 108 -3.98 32.64 9.86
C VAL A 108 -3.23 31.77 10.86
N ILE A 109 -2.85 30.56 10.45
CA ILE A 109 -2.11 29.58 11.25
C ILE A 109 -0.81 29.16 10.56
N GLY A 110 0.09 28.56 11.34
CA GLY A 110 1.28 27.87 10.87
C GLY A 110 1.03 26.37 10.66
N LEU A 111 2.03 25.70 10.06
CA LEU A 111 2.16 24.25 10.08
C LEU A 111 2.86 23.83 11.39
N ASP A 112 2.72 22.55 11.75
CA ASP A 112 3.44 21.91 12.86
C ASP A 112 3.24 22.67 14.19
N SER A 113 1.97 22.98 14.49
CA SER A 113 1.53 23.73 15.66
C SER A 113 0.08 23.36 15.99
N VAL A 114 -0.17 23.08 17.26
CA VAL A 114 -1.51 22.77 17.77
C VAL A 114 -2.29 24.06 18.04
N TYR A 115 -3.54 24.10 17.59
CA TYR A 115 -4.51 25.18 17.78
C TYR A 115 -5.77 24.67 18.46
N GLY A 116 -6.56 25.56 19.07
CA GLY A 116 -7.86 25.21 19.65
C GLY A 116 -8.82 26.39 19.75
N ASP A 117 -10.11 26.11 19.63
CA ASP A 117 -11.23 27.08 19.53
C ASP A 117 -12.55 26.42 19.99
N THR A 118 -13.63 27.19 20.14
CA THR A 118 -14.97 26.69 20.51
C THR A 118 -16.02 26.99 19.43
N ILE A 119 -17.10 26.20 19.42
CA ILE A 119 -18.25 26.42 18.53
C ILE A 119 -19.47 26.74 19.38
N THR A 120 -20.16 27.84 19.06
CA THR A 120 -21.20 28.45 19.90
C THR A 120 -22.63 28.11 19.50
N SER A 121 -22.82 27.36 18.42
CA SER A 121 -24.13 26.88 17.98
C SER A 121 -23.99 25.70 17.00
N GLU A 122 -25.00 24.84 16.95
CA GLU A 122 -25.06 23.75 15.95
C GLU A 122 -25.07 24.32 14.53
N GLY A 123 -24.37 23.65 13.60
CA GLY A 123 -24.25 24.09 12.20
C GLY A 123 -23.23 25.20 11.94
N ALA A 124 -22.66 25.82 12.99
CA ALA A 124 -21.66 26.88 12.81
C ALA A 124 -20.30 26.35 12.36
N GLU A 125 -19.47 27.27 11.87
CA GLU A 125 -18.19 26.99 11.24
C GLU A 125 -17.05 27.80 11.86
N ARG A 126 -15.84 27.28 11.70
CA ARG A 126 -14.58 27.93 12.05
C ARG A 126 -13.59 27.69 10.93
N TRP A 127 -12.99 28.75 10.44
CA TRP A 127 -12.10 28.75 9.28
C TRP A 127 -10.69 29.17 9.68
N TYR A 128 -9.71 28.47 9.12
CA TYR A 128 -8.29 28.75 9.31
C TYR A 128 -7.58 28.72 7.96
N ALA A 129 -6.54 29.53 7.80
CA ALA A 129 -5.79 29.64 6.55
C ALA A 129 -4.28 29.48 6.79
N PHE A 130 -3.59 28.75 5.91
CA PHE A 130 -2.13 28.59 5.97
C PHE A 130 -1.50 28.58 4.59
N GLN A 131 -0.22 28.95 4.51
CA GLN A 131 0.57 28.91 3.29
C GLN A 131 1.40 27.61 3.24
N ASN A 132 1.06 26.70 2.33
CA ASN A 132 1.94 25.59 2.01
C ASN A 132 3.04 26.06 1.03
N SER A 133 4.31 25.98 1.44
CA SER A 133 5.44 26.53 0.68
C SER A 133 6.19 25.49 -0.18
N PHE A 134 5.96 24.21 0.07
CA PHE A 134 6.63 23.07 -0.57
C PHE A 134 5.62 22.05 -1.08
N ILE A 135 6.08 21.09 -1.90
CA ILE A 135 5.28 19.90 -2.19
C ILE A 135 5.61 18.90 -1.08
N GLN A 136 4.61 18.54 -0.28
CA GLN A 136 4.77 17.72 0.94
C GLN A 136 3.44 17.08 1.33
N LYS A 137 3.45 15.98 2.09
CA LYS A 137 2.22 15.45 2.70
C LYS A 137 1.77 16.41 3.80
N LEU A 138 0.47 16.67 3.83
CA LEU A 138 -0.21 17.42 4.87
C LEU A 138 -1.19 16.46 5.54
N THR A 139 -1.01 16.20 6.84
CA THR A 139 -1.95 15.45 7.66
C THR A 139 -2.63 16.43 8.61
N VAL A 140 -3.96 16.48 8.61
CA VAL A 140 -4.74 17.32 9.54
C VAL A 140 -5.51 16.42 10.49
N ILE A 141 -5.17 16.54 11.77
CA ILE A 141 -5.86 15.86 12.86
C ILE A 141 -6.74 16.86 13.61
N MET A 142 -7.90 16.42 14.07
CA MET A 142 -8.73 17.18 15.00
C MET A 142 -9.27 16.27 16.10
N GLN A 143 -9.29 16.79 17.32
CA GLN A 143 -9.96 16.20 18.48
C GLN A 143 -11.03 17.17 18.98
N ALA A 144 -12.29 16.84 18.71
CA ALA A 144 -13.47 17.53 19.23
C ALA A 144 -13.72 17.24 20.72
N PRO A 145 -14.59 18.01 21.41
CA PRO A 145 -15.07 17.70 22.75
C PRO A 145 -15.69 16.30 22.81
N ASN A 146 -15.32 15.52 23.83
CA ASN A 146 -15.70 14.10 23.90
C ASN A 146 -17.13 13.92 24.43
N SER A 147 -18.12 14.09 23.54
CA SER A 147 -19.54 14.03 23.84
C SER A 147 -20.29 13.28 22.74
N SER A 148 -21.18 12.35 23.10
CA SER A 148 -22.03 11.63 22.13
C SER A 148 -23.07 12.51 21.43
N ASN A 149 -23.19 13.77 21.85
CA ASN A 149 -24.12 14.73 21.27
C ASN A 149 -23.43 15.66 20.27
N ILE A 150 -22.10 15.56 20.13
CA ILE A 150 -21.26 16.45 19.32
C ILE A 150 -20.65 15.64 18.19
N ASP A 151 -20.73 16.18 16.98
CA ASP A 151 -20.14 15.63 15.75
C ASP A 151 -19.59 16.83 14.96
N TYR A 152 -18.26 16.94 14.87
CA TYR A 152 -17.57 18.05 14.19
C TYR A 152 -16.82 17.50 12.97
N ASN A 153 -17.18 17.95 11.78
CA ASN A 153 -16.51 17.58 10.55
C ASN A 153 -15.28 18.45 10.30
N LEU A 154 -14.30 17.88 9.60
CA LEU A 154 -13.06 18.54 9.19
C LEU A 154 -12.96 18.54 7.66
N SER A 155 -12.60 19.66 7.05
CA SER A 155 -12.41 19.74 5.60
C SER A 155 -11.21 20.60 5.22
N LEU A 156 -10.43 20.16 4.23
CA LEU A 156 -9.28 20.86 3.69
C LEU A 156 -9.59 21.37 2.28
N TYR A 157 -9.42 22.66 2.05
CA TYR A 157 -9.58 23.32 0.76
C TYR A 157 -8.26 23.94 0.30
N LYS A 158 -8.09 24.09 -1.02
CA LYS A 158 -7.01 24.86 -1.64
C LYS A 158 -7.60 26.09 -2.31
N TYR A 159 -6.99 27.25 -2.14
CA TYR A 159 -7.38 28.45 -2.86
C TYR A 159 -6.92 28.40 -4.31
N ASN A 160 -7.86 28.61 -5.22
CA ASN A 160 -7.63 28.66 -6.65
C ASN A 160 -7.56 30.12 -7.11
N GLY A 161 -6.35 30.61 -7.39
CA GLY A 161 -6.12 32.00 -7.80
C GLY A 161 -6.66 32.36 -9.18
N GLU A 162 -7.03 31.38 -10.02
CA GLU A 162 -7.63 31.64 -11.34
C GLU A 162 -9.15 31.84 -11.24
N THR A 163 -9.83 30.98 -10.47
CA THR A 163 -11.28 31.02 -10.28
C THR A 163 -11.73 31.88 -9.10
N GLN A 164 -10.78 32.26 -8.22
CA GLN A 164 -11.00 32.91 -6.92
C GLN A 164 -11.86 32.10 -5.94
N ASN A 165 -12.00 30.78 -6.17
CA ASN A 165 -12.77 29.87 -5.33
C ASN A 165 -11.89 29.02 -4.40
N LEU A 166 -12.54 28.33 -3.47
CA LEU A 166 -11.94 27.25 -2.69
C LEU A 166 -12.30 25.90 -3.31
N ASP A 167 -11.30 25.18 -3.79
CA ASP A 167 -11.44 23.81 -4.28
C ASP A 167 -11.27 22.83 -3.11
N LEU A 168 -12.26 21.94 -2.89
CA LEU A 168 -12.17 20.90 -1.85
C LEU A 168 -11.06 19.91 -2.22
N VAL A 169 -10.12 19.70 -1.30
CA VAL A 169 -9.00 18.75 -1.46
C VAL A 169 -9.39 17.39 -0.90
N THR A 170 -9.87 17.38 0.35
CA THR A 170 -10.35 16.19 1.05
C THR A 170 -11.10 16.62 2.32
N ASP A 171 -11.85 15.69 2.91
CA ASP A 171 -12.62 15.87 4.13
C ASP A 171 -12.54 14.61 5.01
N SER A 172 -12.88 14.80 6.28
CA SER A 172 -13.10 13.76 7.27
C SER A 172 -14.47 14.04 7.90
N ILE A 173 -15.36 13.05 7.78
CA ILE A 173 -16.78 13.11 8.15
C ILE A 173 -17.11 11.78 8.88
N TYR A 174 -16.43 11.53 10.00
CA TYR A 174 -16.66 10.29 10.76
C TYR A 174 -17.78 10.46 11.80
N TYR A 175 -18.97 9.95 11.45
CA TYR A 175 -20.16 10.07 12.31
C TYR A 175 -19.96 9.65 13.77
N GLY A 176 -20.10 10.63 14.67
CA GLY A 176 -20.17 10.43 16.12
C GLY A 176 -18.86 9.96 16.76
N THR A 177 -17.71 10.26 16.15
CA THR A 177 -16.41 10.22 16.83
C THR A 177 -15.96 11.64 17.17
N ALA A 178 -15.19 11.77 18.24
CA ALA A 178 -14.58 13.03 18.61
C ALA A 178 -13.21 13.22 17.92
N TYR A 179 -12.83 12.36 16.96
CA TYR A 179 -11.54 12.42 16.26
C TYR A 179 -11.74 12.33 14.75
N GLU A 180 -11.22 13.35 14.05
CA GLU A 180 -11.16 13.43 12.59
C GLU A 180 -9.69 13.36 12.13
N ASN A 181 -9.47 12.74 10.96
CA ASN A 181 -8.15 12.63 10.34
C ASN A 181 -8.28 12.66 8.81
N LEU A 182 -7.57 13.57 8.16
CA LEU A 182 -7.43 13.62 6.71
C LEU A 182 -5.98 13.85 6.31
N SER A 183 -5.61 13.41 5.12
CA SER A 183 -4.32 13.78 4.53
C SER A 183 -4.41 13.99 3.02
N ALA A 184 -3.46 14.77 2.51
CA ALA A 184 -3.29 15.02 1.08
C ALA A 184 -1.82 15.31 0.74
N ILE A 185 -1.42 15.01 -0.49
CA ILE A 185 -0.18 15.55 -1.05
C ILE A 185 -0.42 17.02 -1.39
N GLY A 186 0.01 17.92 -0.51
CA GLY A 186 -0.14 19.35 -0.65
C GLY A 186 0.81 19.91 -1.69
N GLU A 187 0.25 20.56 -2.71
CA GLU A 187 1.00 21.43 -3.62
C GLU A 187 1.29 22.79 -2.97
N LYS A 188 2.15 23.60 -3.59
CA LYS A 188 2.36 24.99 -3.16
C LYS A 188 1.06 25.80 -3.33
N GLY A 189 0.67 26.57 -2.32
CA GLY A 189 -0.53 27.40 -2.36
C GLY A 189 -1.04 27.80 -0.98
N ILE A 190 -2.12 28.58 -0.96
CA ILE A 190 -2.86 28.88 0.26
C ILE A 190 -3.92 27.80 0.44
N TYR A 191 -3.99 27.25 1.65
CA TYR A 191 -4.95 26.22 2.04
C TYR A 191 -5.84 26.76 3.16
N PHE A 192 -7.06 26.23 3.22
CA PHE A 192 -8.06 26.57 4.21
C PHE A 192 -8.57 25.31 4.91
N ILE A 193 -8.69 25.37 6.23
CA ILE A 193 -9.36 24.36 7.03
C ILE A 193 -10.70 24.90 7.46
N ARG A 194 -11.75 24.08 7.30
CA ARG A 194 -13.08 24.29 7.83
C ARG A 194 -13.32 23.25 8.91
N VAL A 195 -13.59 23.70 10.13
CA VAL A 195 -14.22 22.89 11.17
C VAL A 195 -15.68 23.28 11.24
N ASN A 196 -16.58 22.30 11.16
CA ASN A 196 -18.01 22.53 11.11
C ASN A 196 -18.74 21.63 12.10
N SER A 197 -19.60 22.23 12.93
CA SER A 197 -20.56 21.48 13.72
C SER A 197 -21.60 20.83 12.80
N ALA A 198 -21.57 19.50 12.72
CA ALA A 198 -22.57 18.68 12.02
C ALA A 198 -23.71 18.24 12.96
N GLN A 199 -23.40 18.08 14.26
CA GLN A 199 -24.36 17.84 15.34
C GLN A 199 -23.84 18.47 16.63
N GLY A 200 -24.70 19.15 17.38
CA GLY A 200 -24.38 19.73 18.68
C GLY A 200 -23.23 20.75 18.67
N PHE A 201 -22.90 21.27 19.85
CA PHE A 201 -21.76 22.16 20.04
C PHE A 201 -21.32 22.16 21.51
N ASP A 202 -20.16 22.77 21.76
CA ASP A 202 -19.63 23.06 23.09
C ASP A 202 -18.92 24.42 23.03
N ASP A 203 -19.45 25.38 23.77
CA ASP A 203 -18.90 26.74 23.89
C ASP A 203 -17.97 26.90 25.10
N GLN A 204 -17.81 25.85 25.94
CA GLN A 204 -16.91 25.86 27.10
C GLN A 204 -15.65 25.00 26.87
N ASN A 205 -15.77 23.87 26.19
CA ASN A 205 -14.66 22.97 25.89
C ASN A 205 -14.22 23.13 24.43
N GLN A 206 -12.93 23.35 24.23
CA GLN A 206 -12.35 23.51 22.90
C GLN A 206 -12.29 22.17 22.15
N TYR A 207 -12.44 22.25 20.83
CA TYR A 207 -11.77 21.28 19.96
C TYR A 207 -10.32 21.75 19.75
N ILE A 208 -9.43 20.80 19.48
CA ILE A 208 -8.02 21.06 19.17
C ILE A 208 -7.67 20.41 17.83
N PHE A 209 -6.79 21.04 17.05
CA PHE A 209 -6.36 20.52 15.76
C PHE A 209 -4.91 20.90 15.44
N GLU A 210 -4.29 20.18 14.52
CA GLU A 210 -2.92 20.41 14.05
C GLU A 210 -2.83 20.13 12.55
N VAL A 211 -1.98 20.88 11.85
CA VAL A 211 -1.60 20.65 10.45
C VAL A 211 -0.15 20.20 10.40
N ILE A 212 0.07 18.90 10.30
CA ILE A 212 1.40 18.28 10.30
C ILE A 212 1.95 18.26 8.88
N SER A 213 3.22 18.64 8.72
CA SER A 213 3.88 18.70 7.42
C SER A 213 5.05 17.71 7.28
N SER A 214 4.90 16.78 6.35
CA SER A 214 5.85 15.70 6.11
C SER A 214 6.54 15.87 4.76
N SER A 215 7.82 16.26 4.80
CA SER A 215 8.68 16.45 3.61
C SER A 215 9.24 15.14 3.03
N GLN A 216 9.09 14.04 3.77
CA GLN A 216 9.37 12.66 3.35
C GLN A 216 8.19 11.81 3.82
N TYR A 217 7.63 11.00 2.92
CA TYR A 217 6.40 10.24 3.13
C TYR A 217 6.37 9.01 2.21
N GLY A 218 5.39 8.13 2.45
CA GLY A 218 5.24 6.89 1.71
C GLY A 218 4.93 7.07 0.21
N LYS A 219 5.04 5.99 -0.56
CA LYS A 219 4.68 6.00 -1.99
C LYS A 219 3.19 5.73 -2.25
N ASN A 220 2.48 5.14 -1.29
CA ASN A 220 1.05 4.81 -1.44
C ASN A 220 0.15 5.99 -1.04
N GLU A 221 0.73 7.03 -0.46
CA GLU A 221 0.08 8.23 0.06
C GLU A 221 -0.83 8.96 -0.96
N PRO A 222 -1.92 9.61 -0.51
CA PRO A 222 -2.42 9.63 0.87
C PRO A 222 -3.23 8.37 1.20
N ASP A 223 -3.02 7.78 2.38
CA ASP A 223 -3.86 6.69 2.92
C ASP A 223 -4.19 6.73 4.42
N ASP A 224 -4.00 7.88 5.09
CA ASP A 224 -4.30 8.12 6.53
C ASP A 224 -5.77 7.87 6.96
N ASN A 225 -6.68 7.62 6.02
CA ASN A 225 -8.09 7.38 6.32
C ASN A 225 -8.71 6.19 5.53
N ILE A 226 -9.77 5.60 6.07
CA ILE A 226 -10.37 4.38 5.50
C ILE A 226 -10.98 4.57 4.10
N TYR A 227 -11.39 5.79 3.75
CA TYR A 227 -11.93 6.10 2.42
C TYR A 227 -10.82 6.24 1.37
N GLN A 228 -9.57 6.46 1.79
CA GLN A 228 -8.37 6.48 0.97
C GLN A 228 -7.70 5.08 0.83
N ALA A 229 -8.25 4.06 1.50
CA ALA A 229 -7.63 2.75 1.65
C ALA A 229 -7.35 2.03 0.32
N LYS A 230 -6.07 1.72 0.05
CA LYS A 230 -5.67 1.12 -1.23
C LYS A 230 -6.17 -0.33 -1.40
N PRO A 231 -6.79 -0.69 -2.55
CA PRO A 231 -7.41 -1.99 -2.74
C PRO A 231 -6.43 -3.08 -3.24
N TYR A 232 -6.51 -4.25 -2.62
CA TYR A 232 -5.77 -5.48 -2.92
C TYR A 232 -6.73 -6.67 -3.06
N ILE A 233 -6.35 -7.68 -3.83
CA ILE A 233 -7.20 -8.86 -4.10
C ILE A 233 -6.37 -10.13 -3.88
N SER A 234 -6.88 -11.05 -3.06
CA SER A 234 -6.29 -12.37 -2.70
C SER A 234 -4.95 -12.34 -1.95
N SER A 235 -4.14 -11.31 -2.15
CA SER A 235 -2.83 -11.07 -1.53
C SER A 235 -2.52 -9.57 -1.52
N LEU A 236 -1.70 -9.13 -0.56
CA LEU A 236 -1.12 -7.78 -0.54
C LEU A 236 0.37 -7.89 -0.23
N SER A 237 1.17 -6.95 -0.75
CA SER A 237 2.57 -6.78 -0.38
C SER A 237 2.88 -5.30 -0.43
N ILE A 238 3.10 -4.71 0.74
CA ILE A 238 3.24 -3.29 0.99
C ILE A 238 4.61 -3.07 1.63
N VAL A 239 5.33 -2.08 1.10
CA VAL A 239 6.58 -1.57 1.67
C VAL A 239 6.43 -0.06 1.69
N ASP A 240 6.32 0.51 2.88
CA ASP A 240 6.12 1.95 3.08
C ASP A 240 6.64 2.45 4.43
N THR A 241 6.49 3.74 4.70
CA THR A 241 6.99 4.43 5.89
C THR A 241 5.86 5.07 6.68
N ILE A 242 5.94 5.06 8.01
CA ILE A 242 5.11 5.89 8.90
C ILE A 242 5.86 7.21 9.08
N ASP A 243 5.41 8.28 8.44
CA ASP A 243 6.18 9.54 8.36
C ASP A 243 6.04 10.44 9.59
N ASN A 244 4.84 10.49 10.16
CA ASN A 244 4.53 11.22 11.38
C ASN A 244 3.80 10.32 12.39
N ASP A 245 3.62 10.79 13.62
CA ASP A 245 3.06 9.95 14.70
C ASP A 245 1.54 9.75 14.64
N PHE A 246 0.86 10.51 13.79
CA PHE A 246 -0.58 10.43 13.60
C PHE A 246 -0.99 9.73 12.31
N ASP A 247 0.00 9.46 11.45
CA ASP A 247 -0.07 8.68 10.23
C ASP A 247 -0.75 7.31 10.45
N GLU A 248 -1.52 6.87 9.45
CA GLU A 248 -2.35 5.67 9.51
C GLU A 248 -2.54 4.99 8.15
N ASP A 249 -1.57 4.23 7.64
CA ASP A 249 -1.71 3.61 6.31
C ASP A 249 -2.88 2.60 6.27
N TRP A 250 -3.96 2.95 5.57
CA TRP A 250 -5.10 2.08 5.33
C TRP A 250 -4.99 1.31 4.01
N SER A 251 -5.26 0.01 4.06
CA SER A 251 -5.41 -0.85 2.89
C SER A 251 -6.68 -1.69 3.01
N SER A 252 -7.26 -2.10 1.87
CA SER A 252 -8.37 -3.04 1.82
C SER A 252 -7.99 -4.30 1.05
N LEU A 253 -8.32 -5.48 1.58
CA LEU A 253 -8.02 -6.78 1.01
C LEU A 253 -9.31 -7.55 0.73
N GLN A 254 -9.62 -7.75 -0.55
CA GLN A 254 -10.72 -8.61 -0.98
C GLN A 254 -10.27 -10.07 -1.06
N LEU A 255 -10.88 -10.95 -0.26
CA LEU A 255 -10.77 -12.40 -0.40
C LEU A 255 -12.02 -12.94 -1.09
N ASN A 256 -11.85 -13.62 -2.22
CA ASN A 256 -12.96 -14.12 -3.04
C ASN A 256 -13.47 -15.51 -2.62
N SER A 257 -12.72 -16.19 -1.75
CA SER A 257 -13.06 -17.45 -1.10
C SER A 257 -12.54 -17.44 0.34
N ASP A 258 -13.05 -18.36 1.15
CA ASP A 258 -12.37 -18.81 2.36
C ASP A 258 -10.88 -19.10 2.05
N THR A 259 -10.00 -18.60 2.90
CA THR A 259 -8.56 -18.51 2.64
C THR A 259 -7.77 -18.81 3.91
N ASN A 260 -6.85 -19.77 3.87
CA ASN A 260 -5.86 -19.96 4.92
C ASN A 260 -4.73 -18.91 4.76
N GLY A 261 -4.91 -17.74 5.38
CA GLY A 261 -4.01 -16.61 5.24
C GLY A 261 -2.82 -16.65 6.20
N VAL A 262 -1.68 -16.13 5.75
CA VAL A 262 -0.62 -15.60 6.62
C VAL A 262 -0.53 -14.11 6.40
N LEU A 263 -0.89 -13.33 7.42
CA LEU A 263 -0.54 -11.92 7.49
C LEU A 263 0.79 -11.81 8.24
N SER A 264 1.78 -11.14 7.66
CA SER A 264 3.08 -10.88 8.28
C SER A 264 3.40 -9.40 8.24
N PHE A 265 3.93 -8.89 9.34
CA PHE A 265 4.39 -7.52 9.50
C PHE A 265 5.85 -7.53 9.94
N GLN A 266 6.67 -6.63 9.40
CA GLN A 266 8.05 -6.39 9.82
C GLN A 266 8.29 -4.89 9.90
N ASN A 267 8.69 -4.38 11.05
CA ASN A 267 9.08 -2.99 11.22
C ASN A 267 10.61 -2.89 11.22
N SER A 268 11.21 -2.05 10.37
CA SER A 268 12.66 -1.77 10.38
C SER A 268 13.04 -0.48 11.10
N SER A 269 12.05 0.33 11.51
CA SER A 269 12.25 1.57 12.25
C SER A 269 12.93 1.35 13.59
N THR A 270 13.88 2.23 13.91
CA THR A 270 14.52 2.31 15.24
C THR A 270 13.99 3.47 16.08
N LYS A 271 13.14 4.33 15.49
CA LYS A 271 12.53 5.50 16.14
C LYS A 271 11.05 5.26 16.48
N GLY A 272 10.36 4.41 15.71
CA GLY A 272 8.93 4.17 15.80
C GLY A 272 8.55 2.73 16.14
N THR A 273 7.56 2.58 17.02
CA THR A 273 6.91 1.31 17.38
C THR A 273 5.54 1.25 16.70
N TYR A 274 5.35 0.29 15.80
CA TYR A 274 4.17 0.22 14.93
C TYR A 274 3.29 -1.01 15.22
N GLU A 275 2.00 -0.85 14.96
CA GLU A 275 0.97 -1.89 15.12
C GLU A 275 0.14 -2.01 13.85
N VAL A 276 -0.15 -3.25 13.46
CA VAL A 276 -1.13 -3.57 12.40
C VAL A 276 -2.43 -3.99 13.06
N ARG A 277 -3.54 -3.41 12.61
CA ARG A 277 -4.90 -3.77 12.99
C ARG A 277 -5.66 -4.29 11.78
N VAL A 278 -6.37 -5.39 11.96
CA VAL A 278 -7.18 -6.02 10.92
C VAL A 278 -8.64 -5.95 11.34
N TYR A 279 -9.47 -5.43 10.44
CA TYR A 279 -10.90 -5.26 10.58
C TYR A 279 -11.64 -6.09 9.53
N ASP A 280 -12.85 -6.54 9.86
CA ASP A 280 -13.78 -7.12 8.89
C ASP A 280 -14.54 -6.06 8.09
N ASP A 281 -15.46 -6.48 7.21
CA ASP A 281 -16.29 -5.61 6.36
C ASP A 281 -17.20 -4.65 7.16
N SER A 282 -17.46 -4.99 8.41
CA SER A 282 -18.30 -4.28 9.37
C SER A 282 -17.46 -3.43 10.33
N LEU A 283 -16.15 -3.33 10.07
CA LEU A 283 -15.15 -2.57 10.82
C LEU A 283 -14.99 -3.00 12.28
N SER A 284 -15.31 -4.26 12.58
CA SER A 284 -14.97 -4.87 13.86
C SER A 284 -13.50 -5.31 13.86
N LEU A 285 -12.75 -4.99 14.91
CA LEU A 285 -11.36 -5.41 15.05
C LEU A 285 -11.27 -6.94 15.27
N ILE A 286 -10.65 -7.66 14.33
CA ILE A 286 -10.56 -9.13 14.35
C ILE A 286 -9.14 -9.69 14.59
N ALA A 287 -8.11 -8.85 14.48
CA ALA A 287 -6.73 -9.19 14.82
C ALA A 287 -5.81 -7.96 14.98
N THR A 288 -4.70 -8.16 15.70
CA THR A 288 -3.64 -7.16 15.90
C THR A 288 -2.27 -7.83 15.81
N LEU A 289 -1.30 -7.20 15.15
CA LEU A 289 0.12 -7.62 15.13
C LEU A 289 1.01 -6.46 15.59
N LYS A 290 1.98 -6.70 16.48
CA LYS A 290 2.93 -5.70 17.00
C LYS A 290 4.36 -6.09 16.68
N ASN A 291 5.23 -5.10 16.44
CA ASN A 291 6.71 -5.20 16.44
C ASN A 291 7.27 -6.51 15.84
N THR A 292 7.11 -6.64 14.51
CA THR A 292 7.59 -7.77 13.70
C THR A 292 7.00 -9.12 14.12
N ASN A 293 5.92 -9.53 13.46
CA ASN A 293 5.14 -10.72 13.82
C ASN A 293 4.40 -11.32 12.62
N SER A 294 3.80 -12.50 12.79
CA SER A 294 2.92 -13.11 11.78
C SER A 294 1.71 -13.80 12.41
N LEU A 295 0.59 -13.73 11.71
CA LEU A 295 -0.68 -14.37 12.06
C LEU A 295 -1.05 -15.36 10.96
N THR A 296 -1.05 -16.66 11.28
CA THR A 296 -1.73 -17.66 10.45
C THR A 296 -3.17 -17.82 10.97
N LYS A 297 -4.17 -17.62 10.11
CA LYS A 297 -5.58 -17.80 10.44
C LYS A 297 -6.37 -18.19 9.19
N LYS A 298 -7.50 -18.89 9.35
CA LYS A 298 -8.51 -18.98 8.28
C LYS A 298 -9.32 -17.69 8.24
N PHE A 299 -9.24 -16.96 7.13
CA PHE A 299 -10.04 -15.80 6.83
C PHE A 299 -11.22 -16.25 5.96
N PRO A 300 -12.48 -16.07 6.38
CA PRO A 300 -13.63 -16.26 5.52
C PRO A 300 -13.55 -15.44 4.21
N LYS A 301 -14.38 -15.80 3.22
CA LYS A 301 -14.64 -14.89 2.09
C LYS A 301 -15.16 -13.54 2.61
N GLY A 302 -14.56 -12.43 2.20
CA GLY A 302 -14.97 -11.09 2.63
C GLY A 302 -13.97 -10.00 2.23
N THR A 303 -14.32 -8.76 2.53
CA THR A 303 -13.41 -7.61 2.48
C THR A 303 -12.82 -7.40 3.89
N TYR A 304 -11.52 -7.15 3.97
CA TYR A 304 -10.83 -6.82 5.21
C TYR A 304 -10.17 -5.47 5.09
N TYR A 305 -10.26 -4.63 6.11
CA TYR A 305 -9.47 -3.39 6.18
C TYR A 305 -8.28 -3.61 7.09
N ILE A 306 -7.09 -3.25 6.63
CA ILE A 306 -5.84 -3.45 7.35
C ILE A 306 -5.18 -2.09 7.48
N ARG A 307 -5.00 -1.64 8.72
CA ARG A 307 -4.39 -0.36 9.06
C ARG A 307 -3.05 -0.60 9.74
N VAL A 308 -2.02 0.12 9.32
CA VAL A 308 -0.77 0.30 10.09
C VAL A 308 -0.87 1.61 10.87
N ILE A 309 -0.43 1.64 12.13
CA ILE A 309 -0.38 2.87 12.94
C ILE A 309 0.93 2.96 13.74
N SER A 310 1.32 4.18 14.09
CA SER A 310 2.23 4.39 15.22
C SER A 310 1.53 4.13 16.56
N LEU A 311 2.24 3.43 17.46
CA LEU A 311 1.95 3.43 18.89
C LEU A 311 2.83 4.42 19.66
N ALA A 312 4.03 4.69 19.15
CA ALA A 312 4.99 5.66 19.68
C ALA A 312 6.13 5.89 18.67
N GLY A 313 6.34 7.14 18.23
CA GLY A 313 7.43 7.53 17.32
C GLY A 313 7.17 7.17 15.85
N SER A 314 7.76 7.95 14.94
CA SER A 314 7.66 7.78 13.49
C SER A 314 9.05 7.75 12.84
N ASP A 315 9.13 7.29 11.59
CA ASP A 315 10.37 7.25 10.82
C ASP A 315 10.12 7.24 9.32
N SER A 316 9.98 8.44 8.74
CA SER A 316 9.86 8.69 7.30
C SER A 316 11.03 8.16 6.44
N THR A 317 12.08 7.59 7.05
CA THR A 317 13.23 7.01 6.35
C THR A 317 13.36 5.48 6.49
N ALA A 318 12.58 4.85 7.37
CA ALA A 318 12.68 3.41 7.65
C ALA A 318 11.37 2.70 7.31
N THR A 319 11.42 1.77 6.35
CA THR A 319 10.20 1.12 5.85
C THR A 319 9.74 -0.01 6.77
N TYR A 320 8.43 -0.18 6.91
CA TYR A 320 7.86 -1.45 7.31
C TYR A 320 7.58 -2.31 6.05
N ASN A 321 7.36 -3.60 6.28
CA ASN A 321 6.88 -4.55 5.27
C ASN A 321 5.61 -5.21 5.80
N LEU A 322 4.50 -5.09 5.09
CA LEU A 322 3.22 -5.71 5.41
C LEU A 322 2.83 -6.61 4.24
N ASN A 323 2.55 -7.88 4.51
CA ASN A 323 2.35 -8.89 3.45
C ASN A 323 1.27 -9.89 3.87
N PHE A 324 0.34 -10.20 2.97
CA PHE A 324 -0.65 -11.26 3.12
C PHE A 324 -0.48 -12.30 2.01
N VAL A 325 -0.23 -13.55 2.41
CA VAL A 325 -0.10 -14.69 1.50
C VAL A 325 -1.20 -15.71 1.78
N ASN A 326 -1.91 -16.11 0.74
CA ASN A 326 -2.79 -17.28 0.78
C ASN A 326 -1.95 -18.58 0.79
N LYS A 327 -1.95 -19.34 1.90
CA LYS A 327 -1.29 -20.65 1.98
C LYS A 327 -1.92 -21.69 1.05
N ASP A 328 -3.19 -21.56 0.73
CA ASP A 328 -3.85 -22.43 -0.25
C ASP A 328 -3.32 -22.17 -1.68
N SER A 329 -2.66 -21.03 -1.92
CA SER A 329 -1.93 -20.73 -3.16
C SER A 329 -0.46 -21.17 -3.15
N VAL A 330 0.03 -21.88 -2.13
CA VAL A 330 1.42 -22.39 -2.11
C VAL A 330 1.45 -23.82 -2.66
N ILE A 331 2.12 -24.02 -3.80
CA ILE A 331 2.40 -25.37 -4.33
C ILE A 331 3.42 -26.08 -3.41
N THR A 332 3.08 -27.28 -2.96
CA THR A 332 3.98 -28.17 -2.19
C THR A 332 4.16 -29.55 -2.84
N LYS A 333 3.33 -29.86 -3.84
CA LYS A 333 3.35 -31.12 -4.58
C LYS A 333 2.99 -30.89 -6.04
N ALA A 334 3.56 -31.67 -6.95
CA ALA A 334 3.05 -31.85 -8.30
C ALA A 334 2.80 -33.33 -8.59
N THR A 335 1.73 -33.63 -9.33
CA THR A 335 1.50 -34.95 -9.92
C THR A 335 1.63 -34.82 -11.42
N ILE A 336 2.71 -35.38 -11.96
CA ILE A 336 3.00 -35.46 -13.39
C ILE A 336 2.13 -36.58 -13.98
N THR A 337 1.35 -36.24 -14.99
CA THR A 337 0.43 -37.13 -15.69
C THR A 337 0.99 -37.60 -17.04
N ASN A 338 1.87 -36.81 -17.66
CA ASN A 338 2.53 -37.16 -18.91
C ASN A 338 3.90 -36.48 -19.04
N ILE A 339 4.87 -37.18 -19.64
CA ILE A 339 6.09 -36.56 -20.18
C ILE A 339 6.23 -37.01 -21.64
N SER A 340 5.97 -36.11 -22.58
CA SER A 340 6.21 -36.36 -24.00
C SER A 340 7.63 -35.95 -24.39
N SER A 341 8.21 -36.64 -25.39
CA SER A 341 9.54 -36.37 -25.93
C SER A 341 9.48 -36.07 -27.43
N ASP A 342 10.47 -35.34 -27.95
CA ASP A 342 10.67 -35.03 -29.38
C ASP A 342 10.71 -36.27 -30.28
N ALA A 343 11.42 -37.30 -29.85
CA ALA A 343 11.51 -38.60 -30.50
C ALA A 343 11.55 -39.69 -29.44
N ASP A 344 11.13 -40.91 -29.82
CA ASP A 344 11.28 -42.10 -28.99
C ASP A 344 10.78 -41.92 -27.53
N GLY A 345 9.71 -41.17 -27.30
CA GLY A 345 9.12 -41.02 -25.95
C GLY A 345 8.37 -42.27 -25.47
N GLY A 346 8.07 -42.33 -24.17
CA GLY A 346 7.13 -43.30 -23.61
C GLY A 346 7.43 -43.70 -22.16
N TYR A 347 6.45 -44.32 -21.49
CA TYR A 347 6.65 -44.91 -20.16
C TYR A 347 7.03 -46.39 -20.31
N MET A 348 8.15 -46.82 -19.72
CA MET A 348 8.68 -48.17 -19.90
C MET A 348 9.62 -48.60 -18.78
N ASP A 349 9.94 -49.90 -18.72
CA ASP A 349 10.91 -50.48 -17.80
C ASP A 349 12.09 -51.09 -18.59
N TYR A 350 13.31 -50.68 -18.26
CA TYR A 350 14.56 -51.25 -18.79
C TYR A 350 15.29 -52.14 -17.77
N GLY A 351 14.57 -52.65 -16.76
CA GLY A 351 15.11 -53.45 -15.65
C GLY A 351 15.48 -52.64 -14.41
N TYR A 352 15.21 -51.33 -14.40
CA TYR A 352 15.43 -50.43 -13.27
C TYR A 352 14.13 -49.80 -12.74
N GLY A 353 12.98 -50.34 -13.16
CA GLY A 353 11.65 -49.85 -12.83
C GLY A 353 11.04 -49.01 -13.95
N GLU A 354 9.73 -48.80 -13.87
CA GLU A 354 9.01 -48.00 -14.85
C GLU A 354 9.37 -46.51 -14.71
N MET A 355 9.84 -45.90 -15.80
CA MET A 355 10.12 -44.46 -15.87
C MET A 355 9.74 -43.91 -17.25
N TRP A 356 9.62 -42.58 -17.34
CA TRP A 356 9.48 -41.89 -18.61
C TRP A 356 10.83 -41.89 -19.36
N ARG A 357 10.81 -42.36 -20.61
CA ARG A 357 11.90 -42.21 -21.57
C ARG A 357 11.77 -40.89 -22.32
N VAL A 358 12.86 -40.14 -22.36
CA VAL A 358 13.00 -38.82 -22.98
C VAL A 358 14.31 -38.73 -23.77
N HIS A 359 14.37 -37.85 -24.77
CA HIS A 359 15.47 -37.74 -25.72
C HIS A 359 16.11 -36.33 -25.67
N TYR A 360 15.95 -35.47 -26.68
CA TYR A 360 16.54 -34.13 -26.68
C TYR A 360 15.67 -33.10 -25.95
N ASP A 361 14.36 -33.12 -26.22
CA ASP A 361 13.40 -32.14 -25.73
C ASP A 361 12.20 -32.87 -25.13
N MET A 362 11.77 -32.44 -23.95
CA MET A 362 10.60 -33.00 -23.28
C MET A 362 9.60 -31.93 -22.84
N THR A 363 8.31 -32.28 -22.89
CA THR A 363 7.19 -31.50 -22.35
C THR A 363 6.58 -32.26 -21.19
N ILE A 364 6.71 -31.71 -19.98
CA ILE A 364 6.21 -32.27 -18.73
C ILE A 364 4.84 -31.66 -18.46
N GLN A 365 3.83 -32.50 -18.28
CA GLN A 365 2.45 -32.11 -18.00
C GLN A 365 1.97 -32.74 -16.70
N GLY A 366 1.20 -31.98 -15.92
CA GLY A 366 0.68 -32.43 -14.64
C GLY A 366 -0.17 -31.38 -13.95
N THR A 367 -0.53 -31.66 -12.70
CA THR A 367 -1.31 -30.76 -11.83
C THR A 367 -0.53 -30.48 -10.55
N ALA A 368 -0.48 -29.23 -10.13
CA ALA A 368 0.18 -28.76 -8.92
C ALA A 368 -0.82 -28.56 -7.78
N TYR A 369 -0.41 -28.94 -6.57
CA TYR A 369 -1.26 -28.99 -5.38
C TYR A 369 -0.58 -28.34 -4.18
N ASN A 370 -1.40 -27.82 -3.26
CA ASN A 370 -0.95 -27.37 -1.95
C ASN A 370 -0.90 -28.53 -0.94
N GLN A 371 -0.50 -28.22 0.30
CA GLN A 371 -0.37 -29.20 1.38
C GLN A 371 -1.67 -29.92 1.77
N TYR A 372 -2.82 -29.39 1.36
CA TYR A 372 -4.15 -29.96 1.60
C TYR A 372 -4.66 -30.82 0.43
N GLY A 373 -3.88 -30.94 -0.66
CA GLY A 373 -4.26 -31.68 -1.86
C GLY A 373 -5.22 -30.94 -2.80
N ASN A 374 -5.46 -29.64 -2.58
CA ASN A 374 -6.24 -28.82 -3.51
C ASN A 374 -5.35 -28.30 -4.65
N PRO A 375 -5.83 -28.25 -5.91
CA PRO A 375 -5.07 -27.68 -7.02
C PRO A 375 -4.77 -26.20 -6.84
N VAL A 376 -3.61 -25.74 -7.33
CA VAL A 376 -3.12 -24.38 -7.10
C VAL A 376 -2.97 -23.61 -8.41
N ALA A 377 -3.80 -22.58 -8.59
CA ALA A 377 -3.89 -21.81 -9.82
C ALA A 377 -2.94 -20.61 -9.90
N ASN A 378 -2.54 -20.26 -11.14
CA ASN A 378 -1.78 -19.06 -11.50
C ASN A 378 -0.46 -18.88 -10.74
N GLN A 379 0.24 -19.97 -10.40
CA GLN A 379 1.52 -19.92 -9.71
C GLN A 379 2.68 -20.39 -10.61
N PRO A 380 3.87 -19.76 -10.50
CA PRO A 380 5.06 -20.19 -11.21
C PRO A 380 5.58 -21.53 -10.67
N ILE A 381 6.01 -22.39 -11.58
CA ILE A 381 6.53 -23.72 -11.27
C ILE A 381 7.70 -24.06 -12.20
N THR A 382 8.74 -24.66 -11.65
CA THR A 382 9.99 -25.02 -12.34
C THR A 382 10.15 -26.53 -12.31
N ALA A 383 10.61 -27.11 -13.41
CA ALA A 383 11.08 -28.48 -13.47
C ALA A 383 12.55 -28.52 -13.88
N GLY A 384 13.27 -29.60 -13.52
CA GLY A 384 14.65 -29.78 -13.89
C GLY A 384 15.10 -31.24 -13.85
N ALA A 385 16.06 -31.57 -14.71
CA ALA A 385 16.72 -32.87 -14.74
C ALA A 385 18.24 -32.69 -14.93
N GLN A 386 19.04 -33.55 -14.31
CA GLN A 386 20.50 -33.45 -14.36
C GLN A 386 21.08 -34.51 -15.31
N VAL A 387 21.51 -34.08 -16.50
CA VAL A 387 22.06 -35.01 -17.50
C VAL A 387 23.46 -35.46 -17.11
N VAL A 388 23.82 -36.70 -17.46
CA VAL A 388 25.12 -37.30 -17.14
C VAL A 388 26.28 -36.51 -17.75
N ILE A 389 26.12 -36.05 -19.00
CA ILE A 389 27.15 -35.26 -19.69
C ILE A 389 27.40 -33.96 -18.93
N ASN A 390 28.63 -33.81 -18.44
CA ASN A 390 29.10 -32.68 -17.63
C ASN A 390 28.27 -32.41 -16.34
N ASN A 391 27.48 -33.38 -15.87
CA ASN A 391 26.60 -33.25 -14.70
C ASN A 391 25.64 -32.03 -14.79
N LYS A 392 25.23 -31.66 -16.01
CA LYS A 392 24.54 -30.40 -16.31
C LYS A 392 23.08 -30.46 -15.86
N LEU A 393 22.69 -29.54 -14.98
CA LEU A 393 21.27 -29.30 -14.67
C LEU A 393 20.61 -28.56 -15.83
N CYS A 394 19.57 -29.15 -16.41
CA CYS A 394 18.71 -28.54 -17.43
C CYS A 394 17.34 -28.25 -16.81
N THR A 395 16.82 -27.03 -16.99
CA THR A 395 15.58 -26.56 -16.36
C THR A 395 14.61 -25.93 -17.34
N GLY A 396 13.35 -25.88 -16.94
CA GLY A 396 12.29 -25.13 -17.63
C GLY A 396 11.28 -24.60 -16.62
N THR A 397 10.62 -23.50 -16.96
CA THR A 397 9.60 -22.85 -16.12
C THR A 397 8.25 -22.84 -16.83
N GLY A 398 7.19 -22.77 -16.04
CA GLY A 398 5.81 -22.57 -16.49
C GLY A 398 4.97 -21.94 -15.39
N THR A 399 3.68 -21.76 -15.68
CA THR A 399 2.68 -21.25 -14.74
C THR A 399 1.48 -22.18 -14.74
N THR A 400 0.87 -22.40 -13.58
CA THR A 400 -0.33 -23.24 -13.47
C THR A 400 -1.58 -22.52 -13.98
N ASP A 401 -2.49 -23.26 -14.63
CA ASP A 401 -3.79 -22.77 -15.10
C ASP A 401 -4.79 -22.60 -13.93
N ALA A 402 -6.02 -22.20 -14.25
CA ALA A 402 -7.11 -22.03 -13.27
C ALA A 402 -7.48 -23.31 -12.48
N ASN A 403 -7.08 -24.49 -12.97
CA ASN A 403 -7.30 -25.81 -12.35
C ASN A 403 -6.01 -26.40 -11.77
N GLY A 404 -4.92 -25.63 -11.71
CA GLY A 404 -3.62 -26.07 -11.22
C GLY A 404 -2.78 -26.87 -12.23
N ASN A 405 -3.21 -27.04 -13.47
CA ASN A 405 -2.46 -27.79 -14.48
C ASN A 405 -1.28 -26.98 -15.01
N PHE A 406 -0.17 -27.63 -15.33
CA PHE A 406 1.00 -26.99 -15.95
C PHE A 406 1.49 -27.78 -17.16
N SER A 407 2.23 -27.08 -18.03
CA SER A 407 3.01 -27.67 -19.12
C SER A 407 4.36 -26.96 -19.16
N ILE A 408 5.47 -27.71 -19.07
CA ILE A 408 6.84 -27.17 -18.98
C ILE A 408 7.72 -27.87 -20.01
N ASN A 409 8.41 -27.10 -20.85
CA ASN A 409 9.38 -27.62 -21.82
C ASN A 409 10.80 -27.57 -21.24
N ILE A 410 11.59 -28.63 -21.45
CA ILE A 410 13.02 -28.70 -21.09
C ILE A 410 13.82 -29.29 -22.25
N HIS A 411 14.89 -28.59 -22.63
CA HIS A 411 15.92 -29.11 -23.55
C HIS A 411 17.07 -29.74 -22.75
N LEU A 412 17.25 -31.05 -22.89
CA LEU A 412 18.28 -31.85 -22.22
C LEU A 412 19.60 -31.85 -23.00
N GLY A 413 19.53 -31.92 -24.33
CA GLY A 413 20.67 -32.27 -25.18
C GLY A 413 20.91 -33.79 -25.22
N PRO A 414 22.05 -34.26 -25.78
CA PRO A 414 22.33 -35.68 -25.95
C PRO A 414 22.58 -36.39 -24.61
N ALA A 415 22.22 -37.67 -24.55
CA ALA A 415 22.61 -38.59 -23.48
C ALA A 415 24.01 -39.20 -23.74
N SER A 416 24.64 -39.70 -22.67
CA SER A 416 25.91 -40.45 -22.71
C SER A 416 25.70 -41.90 -23.15
N GLY A 417 24.59 -42.52 -22.75
CA GLY A 417 24.24 -43.89 -23.12
C GLY A 417 24.99 -44.95 -22.31
N ASN A 418 25.23 -44.69 -21.03
CA ASN A 418 26.05 -45.54 -20.15
C ASN A 418 25.40 -46.88 -19.79
N TYR A 419 24.07 -46.98 -19.93
CA TYR A 419 23.29 -48.20 -19.73
C TYR A 419 22.81 -48.74 -21.07
N SER A 420 22.55 -50.05 -21.13
CA SER A 420 21.97 -50.69 -22.31
C SER A 420 20.89 -51.70 -21.95
N TYR A 421 19.85 -51.78 -22.77
CA TYR A 421 18.77 -52.76 -22.66
C TYR A 421 18.61 -53.51 -23.97
N TYR A 422 18.67 -54.85 -23.92
CA TYR A 422 18.49 -55.71 -25.08
C TYR A 422 17.00 -56.01 -25.28
N ALA A 423 16.36 -55.29 -26.21
CA ALA A 423 15.00 -55.55 -26.67
C ALA A 423 14.99 -56.59 -27.81
N SER A 424 13.80 -57.02 -28.22
CA SER A 424 13.60 -58.12 -29.19
C SER A 424 14.06 -57.84 -30.62
N ARG A 425 14.36 -56.59 -30.98
CA ARG A 425 14.85 -56.18 -32.32
C ARG A 425 15.99 -55.14 -32.29
N SER A 426 16.36 -54.69 -31.10
CA SER A 426 17.31 -53.59 -30.91
C SER A 426 17.92 -53.61 -29.52
N THR A 427 19.15 -53.13 -29.40
CA THR A 427 19.76 -52.75 -28.12
C THR A 427 19.62 -51.24 -27.95
N HIS A 428 18.95 -50.80 -26.89
CA HIS A 428 18.74 -49.38 -26.59
C HIS A 428 19.81 -48.90 -25.60
N TYR A 429 20.45 -47.77 -25.89
CA TYR A 429 21.44 -47.13 -25.02
C TYR A 429 20.85 -45.87 -24.39
N TYR A 430 21.04 -45.69 -23.09
CA TYR A 430 20.41 -44.63 -22.30
C TYR A 430 21.18 -44.32 -21.01
N ASP A 431 20.83 -43.23 -20.35
CA ASP A 431 21.21 -42.91 -18.97
C ASP A 431 19.99 -42.90 -18.04
N ILE A 432 20.22 -43.07 -16.74
CA ILE A 432 19.20 -42.82 -15.70
C ILE A 432 19.55 -41.48 -15.05
N ILE A 433 18.70 -40.47 -15.23
CA ILE A 433 18.94 -39.10 -14.76
C ILE A 433 17.95 -38.71 -13.66
N PRO A 434 18.37 -38.01 -12.60
CA PRO A 434 17.46 -37.54 -11.57
C PRO A 434 16.62 -36.37 -12.09
N PHE A 435 15.38 -36.29 -11.60
CA PHE A 435 14.40 -35.29 -11.95
C PHE A 435 13.79 -34.68 -10.68
N ALA A 436 13.55 -33.37 -10.69
CA ALA A 436 12.94 -32.64 -9.59
C ALA A 436 12.07 -31.48 -10.09
N MET A 437 11.16 -31.01 -9.23
CA MET A 437 10.42 -29.77 -9.44
C MET A 437 10.58 -28.84 -8.24
N ALA A 438 10.43 -27.54 -8.49
CA ALA A 438 10.57 -26.49 -7.49
C ALA A 438 9.64 -25.30 -7.77
N THR A 439 9.51 -24.44 -6.77
CA THR A 439 8.82 -23.14 -6.82
C THR A 439 9.76 -22.06 -6.27
N SER A 440 9.32 -20.81 -6.18
CA SER A 440 10.02 -19.77 -5.40
C SER A 440 10.29 -20.15 -3.94
N ASN A 441 9.50 -21.08 -3.37
CA ASN A 441 9.61 -21.56 -2.00
C ASN A 441 10.53 -22.78 -1.85
N GLY A 442 11.19 -23.22 -2.93
CA GLY A 442 12.09 -24.38 -2.95
C GLY A 442 11.48 -25.63 -3.61
N ASN A 443 12.14 -26.77 -3.39
CA ASN A 443 11.77 -28.06 -3.99
C ASN A 443 10.39 -28.53 -3.53
N ILE A 444 9.62 -29.12 -4.44
CA ILE A 444 8.29 -29.70 -4.17
C ILE A 444 8.30 -31.21 -4.37
N SER A 445 7.35 -31.90 -3.73
CA SER A 445 7.20 -33.35 -3.89
C SER A 445 6.60 -33.72 -5.25
N THR A 446 7.11 -34.79 -5.88
CA THR A 446 6.67 -35.28 -7.18
C THR A 446 6.47 -36.80 -7.17
N ASN A 447 5.63 -37.31 -8.07
CA ASN A 447 5.49 -38.76 -8.34
C ASN A 447 6.54 -39.32 -9.31
N VAL A 448 7.36 -38.46 -9.91
CA VAL A 448 8.51 -38.83 -10.76
C VAL A 448 9.77 -38.23 -10.13
N SER A 449 10.81 -39.05 -9.97
CA SER A 449 12.11 -38.66 -9.38
C SER A 449 13.31 -38.96 -10.27
N SER A 450 13.11 -39.75 -11.34
CA SER A 450 14.12 -40.13 -12.32
C SER A 450 13.50 -40.35 -13.70
N LEU A 451 14.32 -40.25 -14.75
CA LEU A 451 13.93 -40.45 -16.15
C LEU A 451 14.97 -41.35 -16.86
N TYR A 452 14.55 -42.06 -17.90
CA TYR A 452 15.47 -42.67 -18.85
C TYR A 452 15.82 -41.65 -19.94
N HIS A 453 17.05 -41.15 -19.97
CA HIS A 453 17.54 -40.25 -21.01
C HIS A 453 18.12 -41.09 -22.15
N PHE A 454 17.37 -41.25 -23.23
CA PHE A 454 17.72 -42.08 -24.37
C PHE A 454 18.86 -41.47 -25.20
N ALA A 455 19.79 -42.32 -25.66
CA ALA A 455 20.92 -41.92 -26.49
C ALA A 455 20.74 -42.37 -27.95
N TYR A 456 20.58 -43.67 -28.17
CA TYR A 456 20.43 -44.29 -29.50
C TYR A 456 20.05 -45.78 -29.39
N SER A 457 19.67 -46.38 -30.53
CA SER A 457 19.43 -47.81 -30.67
C SER A 457 20.33 -48.44 -31.72
N ILE A 458 20.81 -49.66 -31.47
CA ILE A 458 21.46 -50.52 -32.47
C ILE A 458 20.50 -51.66 -32.79
N TYR A 459 20.03 -51.75 -34.04
CA TYR A 459 19.14 -52.83 -34.47
C TYR A 459 19.92 -54.13 -34.71
N HIS A 460 19.31 -55.25 -34.34
CA HIS A 460 19.77 -56.60 -34.67
C HIS A 460 18.76 -57.29 -35.58
N GLY A 461 19.25 -58.23 -36.40
CA GLY A 461 18.52 -58.85 -37.53
C GLY A 461 18.14 -60.30 -37.30
#